data_AF-A0A1Q8DQQ7-F1
#
_entry.id   AF-A0A1Q8DQQ7-F1
#
_cell.length_a   1.000
_cell.length_b   1.000
_cell.length_c   1.000
_cell.angle_alpha   90.00
_cell.angle_beta   90.00
_cell.angle_gamma   90.00
#
_symmetry.space_group_name_H-M   'P 1'
#
loop_
_entity.id
_entity.type
_entity.pdbx_description
1 polymer ?
#
loop_
_entity_poly.entity_id
_entity_poly.type
_entity_poly.pdbx_seq_one_letter_code
_entity_poly.pdbx_strand_id
1 'polypeptide(L)'
;MATDGIIEVPGLILIIMCLLRSAQYVVQSQSKQSRYFWLASVLVFFAVIRRELNYLPELLIPSDFSLLGHSYDWWEDSVLTVIYLLIVGLLIYSWRYLKAVLKDVDVSLYVIVVLLAIIQYMGENAIVFPYAAGGIIEELAETAIYGIALLYLWKFKLVAFENSSVKPNFDTQRKST
;
A
#
# COMPACT_ATOMS: atom_id res chain seq x y z
N MET A 1 -14.79 -16.03 14.98
CA MET A 1 -14.48 -17.23 14.17
C MET A 1 -15.27 -17.36 12.87
N ALA A 2 -16.59 -17.12 12.82
CA ALA A 2 -17.34 -17.09 11.54
C ALA A 2 -17.78 -15.69 11.06
N THR A 3 -17.74 -14.69 11.96
CA THR A 3 -18.06 -13.29 11.65
C THR A 3 -16.90 -12.52 11.00
N ASP A 4 -15.67 -12.89 11.35
CA ASP A 4 -14.44 -12.18 10.96
C ASP A 4 -14.25 -12.28 9.42
N GLY A 5 -14.40 -13.49 8.87
CA GLY A 5 -14.27 -13.73 7.42
C GLY A 5 -15.34 -13.11 6.51
N ILE A 6 -16.43 -12.51 7.02
CA ILE A 6 -17.42 -11.80 6.16
C ILE A 6 -17.06 -10.32 6.02
N ILE A 7 -16.42 -9.74 7.02
CA ILE A 7 -16.07 -8.31 7.07
C ILE A 7 -14.68 -8.07 6.47
N GLU A 8 -13.81 -9.08 6.45
CA GLU A 8 -12.51 -9.05 5.76
C GLU A 8 -12.62 -9.04 4.22
N VAL A 9 -13.66 -9.66 3.65
CA VAL A 9 -13.81 -9.86 2.19
C VAL A 9 -13.84 -8.54 1.40
N PRO A 10 -14.62 -7.50 1.81
CA PRO A 10 -14.56 -6.18 1.18
C PRO A 10 -13.16 -5.57 1.18
N GLY A 11 -12.44 -5.66 2.30
CA GLY A 11 -11.07 -5.15 2.43
C GLY A 11 -10.13 -5.82 1.44
N LEU A 12 -10.15 -7.15 1.38
CA LEU A 12 -9.34 -7.93 0.45
C LEU A 12 -9.61 -7.56 -1.01
N ILE A 13 -10.88 -7.41 -1.40
CA ILE A 13 -11.27 -6.99 -2.75
C ILE A 13 -10.69 -5.62 -3.08
N LEU A 14 -10.77 -4.65 -2.16
CA LEU A 14 -10.23 -3.31 -2.36
C LEU A 14 -8.71 -3.32 -2.52
N ILE A 15 -7.99 -4.12 -1.71
CA ILE A 15 -6.53 -4.24 -1.83
C ILE A 15 -6.16 -4.85 -3.18
N ILE A 16 -6.85 -5.90 -3.62
CA ILE A 16 -6.62 -6.54 -4.93
C ILE A 16 -6.85 -5.51 -6.06
N MET A 17 -7.90 -4.70 -5.97
CA MET A 17 -8.14 -3.63 -6.95
C MET A 17 -7.01 -2.59 -6.94
N CYS A 18 -6.51 -2.20 -5.76
CA CYS A 18 -5.38 -1.28 -5.65
C CYS A 18 -4.09 -1.86 -6.25
N LEU A 19 -3.82 -3.14 -6.01
CA LEU A 19 -2.70 -3.88 -6.58
C LEU A 19 -2.78 -3.90 -8.10
N LEU A 20 -3.94 -4.29 -8.66
CA LEU A 20 -4.15 -4.34 -10.10
C LEU A 20 -3.98 -2.97 -10.73
N ARG A 21 -4.51 -1.92 -10.10
CA ARG A 21 -4.37 -0.55 -10.62
C ARG A 21 -2.93 -0.06 -10.59
N SER A 22 -2.19 -0.38 -9.52
CA SER A 22 -0.76 -0.06 -9.40
C SER A 22 0.06 -0.81 -10.45
N ALA A 23 -0.24 -2.10 -10.69
CA ALA A 23 0.41 -2.90 -11.72
C ALA A 23 0.13 -2.35 -13.13
N GLN A 24 -1.11 -1.89 -13.41
CA GLN A 24 -1.42 -1.19 -14.65
C GLN A 24 -0.53 0.06 -14.84
N TYR A 25 -0.31 0.84 -13.77
CA TYR A 25 0.58 1.99 -13.83
C TYR A 25 2.04 1.63 -14.05
N VAL A 26 2.54 0.52 -13.49
CA VAL A 26 3.90 0.00 -13.80
C VAL A 26 4.06 -0.26 -15.31
N VAL A 27 3.04 -0.83 -15.95
CA VAL A 27 3.07 -1.15 -17.39
C VAL A 27 2.95 0.11 -18.26
N GLN A 28 2.12 1.07 -17.85
CA GLN A 28 1.85 2.29 -18.61
C GLN A 28 2.90 3.41 -18.42
N SER A 29 3.75 3.31 -17.39
CA SER A 29 4.77 4.31 -17.06
C SER A 29 5.76 4.50 -18.19
N GLN A 30 5.96 5.75 -18.63
CA GLN A 30 6.97 6.08 -19.64
C GLN A 30 8.33 6.41 -19.02
N SER A 31 8.35 6.84 -17.76
CA SER A 31 9.58 7.18 -17.03
C SER A 31 10.04 6.05 -16.12
N LYS A 32 11.37 5.87 -16.01
CA LYS A 32 11.97 4.91 -15.06
C LYS A 32 11.57 5.21 -13.61
N GLN A 33 11.59 6.48 -13.20
CA GLN A 33 11.26 6.87 -11.82
C GLN A 33 9.80 6.55 -11.46
N SER A 34 8.88 6.81 -12.40
CA SER A 34 7.47 6.44 -12.26
C SER A 34 7.32 4.92 -12.12
N ARG A 35 7.97 4.16 -13.00
CA ARG A 35 7.91 2.70 -12.98
C ARG A 35 8.38 2.11 -11.65
N TYR A 36 9.48 2.62 -11.08
CA TYR A 36 9.97 2.16 -9.78
C TYR A 36 9.07 2.59 -8.63
N PHE A 37 8.46 3.77 -8.70
CA PHE A 37 7.46 4.19 -7.72
C PHE A 37 6.25 3.25 -7.72
N TRP A 38 5.67 2.96 -8.89
CA TRP A 38 4.53 2.06 -8.99
C TRP A 38 4.89 0.61 -8.65
N LEU A 39 6.13 0.18 -8.92
CA LEU A 39 6.62 -1.12 -8.48
C LEU A 39 6.69 -1.19 -6.95
N ALA A 40 7.16 -0.12 -6.29
CA ALA A 40 7.12 -0.04 -4.84
C ALA A 40 5.69 -0.14 -4.31
N SER A 41 4.73 0.56 -4.94
CA SER A 41 3.31 0.47 -4.56
C SER A 41 2.75 -0.95 -4.73
N VAL A 42 3.13 -1.67 -5.80
CA VAL A 42 2.75 -3.08 -5.99
C VAL A 42 3.29 -3.96 -4.85
N LEU A 43 4.56 -3.77 -4.47
CA LEU A 43 5.17 -4.51 -3.36
C LEU A 43 4.52 -4.19 -2.01
N VAL A 44 4.12 -2.92 -1.78
CA VAL A 44 3.38 -2.52 -0.59
C VAL A 44 2.05 -3.25 -0.51
N PHE A 45 1.25 -3.25 -1.58
CA PHE A 45 -0.02 -3.98 -1.58
C PHE A 45 0.16 -5.49 -1.45
N PHE A 46 1.23 -6.06 -2.01
CA PHE A 46 1.55 -7.46 -1.78
C PHE A 46 1.86 -7.77 -0.31
N ALA A 47 2.65 -6.93 0.36
CA ALA A 47 2.93 -7.06 1.79
C ALA A 47 1.66 -6.93 2.64
N VAL A 48 0.76 -6.01 2.26
CA VAL A 48 -0.55 -5.85 2.91
C VAL A 48 -1.42 -7.09 2.72
N ILE A 49 -1.55 -7.63 1.49
CA ILE A 49 -2.31 -8.86 1.24
C ILE A 49 -1.78 -10.01 2.10
N ARG A 50 -0.45 -10.16 2.23
CA ARG A 50 0.12 -11.18 3.12
C ARG A 50 -0.33 -10.97 4.55
N ARG A 51 -0.32 -9.73 5.05
CA ARG A 51 -0.76 -9.42 6.42
C ARG A 51 -2.23 -9.82 6.64
N GLU A 52 -3.10 -9.50 5.68
CA GLU A 52 -4.53 -9.91 5.76
C GLU A 52 -4.73 -11.42 5.69
N LEU A 53 -3.81 -12.13 5.03
CA LEU A 53 -3.86 -13.57 4.87
C LEU A 53 -2.99 -14.33 5.89
N ASN A 54 -2.66 -13.72 7.02
CA ASN A 54 -1.72 -14.29 8.01
C ASN A 54 -2.18 -15.65 8.59
N TYR A 55 -3.48 -15.98 8.48
CA TYR A 55 -4.02 -17.28 8.91
C TYR A 55 -3.88 -18.40 7.85
N LEU A 56 -3.61 -18.07 6.58
CA LEU A 56 -3.49 -19.06 5.50
C LEU A 56 -2.30 -20.01 5.66
N PRO A 57 -1.10 -19.56 6.06
CA PRO A 57 0.03 -20.44 6.28
C PRO A 57 -0.26 -21.54 7.30
N GLU A 58 -0.94 -21.22 8.40
CA GLU A 58 -1.31 -22.20 9.44
C GLU A 58 -2.20 -23.33 8.89
N LEU A 59 -2.94 -23.06 7.82
CA LEU A 59 -3.82 -24.05 7.18
C LEU A 59 -3.07 -24.98 6.21
N LEU A 60 -1.96 -24.51 5.64
CA LEU A 60 -1.28 -25.16 4.51
C LEU A 60 0.11 -25.70 4.85
N ILE A 61 0.75 -25.17 5.89
CA ILE A 61 2.12 -25.47 6.27
C ILE A 61 2.10 -26.15 7.64
N PRO A 62 2.66 -27.36 7.75
CA PRO A 62 2.80 -28.02 9.05
C PRO A 62 3.59 -27.15 10.03
N SER A 63 3.15 -27.10 11.29
CA SER A 63 3.82 -26.39 12.38
C SER A 63 5.29 -26.77 12.56
N ASP A 64 5.65 -27.98 12.15
CA ASP A 64 6.98 -28.56 12.36
C ASP A 64 7.89 -28.32 11.14
N PHE A 65 7.40 -27.57 10.15
CA PHE A 65 8.16 -27.28 8.94
C PHE A 65 9.40 -26.45 9.28
N SER A 66 10.55 -26.99 8.91
CA SER A 66 11.83 -26.29 9.02
C SER A 66 12.58 -26.40 7.70
N LEU A 67 13.18 -25.28 7.31
CA LEU A 67 14.01 -25.18 6.11
C LEU A 67 15.36 -24.59 6.53
N LEU A 68 16.45 -25.27 6.16
CA LEU A 68 17.82 -24.84 6.50
C LEU A 68 18.04 -24.56 8.00
N GLY A 69 17.37 -25.32 8.87
CA GLY A 69 17.50 -25.20 10.33
C GLY A 69 16.71 -24.04 10.96
N HIS A 70 15.90 -23.33 10.18
CA HIS A 70 15.02 -22.26 10.65
C HIS A 70 13.55 -22.64 10.47
N SER A 71 12.68 -22.11 11.35
CA SER A 71 11.22 -22.29 11.26
C SER A 71 10.65 -21.55 10.05
N TYR A 72 9.42 -21.91 9.68
CA TYR A 72 8.64 -21.17 8.69
C TYR A 72 8.55 -19.67 9.03
N ASP A 73 8.17 -19.33 10.26
CA ASP A 73 8.00 -17.94 10.72
C ASP A 73 9.27 -17.10 10.51
N TRP A 74 10.44 -17.69 10.78
CA TRP A 74 11.72 -17.01 10.58
C TRP A 74 11.97 -16.70 9.10
N TRP A 75 11.67 -17.65 8.20
CA TRP A 75 11.79 -17.44 6.75
C TRP A 75 10.81 -16.41 6.26
N GLU A 76 9.59 -16.44 6.78
CA GLU A 76 8.55 -15.49 6.44
C GLU A 76 8.95 -14.07 6.83
N ASP A 77 9.40 -13.86 8.08
CA ASP A 77 9.90 -12.57 8.56
C ASP A 77 11.12 -12.09 7.75
N SER A 78 12.02 -13.00 7.40
CA SER A 78 13.21 -12.69 6.61
C SER A 78 12.85 -12.23 5.19
N VAL A 79 11.93 -12.93 4.52
CA VAL A 79 11.46 -12.56 3.18
C VAL A 79 10.71 -11.23 3.21
N LEU A 80 9.82 -11.03 4.18
CA LEU A 80 9.10 -9.77 4.36
C LEU A 80 10.05 -8.61 4.63
N THR A 81 11.09 -8.83 5.44
CA THR A 81 12.13 -7.82 5.70
C THR A 81 12.82 -7.40 4.41
N VAL A 82 13.20 -8.35 3.55
CA VAL A 82 13.79 -8.03 2.23
C VAL A 82 12.81 -7.25 1.36
N ILE A 83 11.53 -7.62 1.34
CA ILE A 83 10.49 -6.89 0.60
C ILE A 83 10.37 -5.45 1.12
N TYR A 84 10.35 -5.24 2.44
CA TYR A 84 10.29 -3.89 3.02
C TYR A 84 11.52 -3.05 2.67
N LEU A 85 12.72 -3.63 2.71
CA LEU A 85 13.94 -2.95 2.29
C LEU A 85 13.89 -2.56 0.79
N LEU A 86 13.35 -3.43 -0.06
CA LEU A 86 13.14 -3.12 -1.48
C LEU A 86 12.13 -1.99 -1.67
N ILE A 87 11.00 -2.01 -0.95
CA ILE A 87 10.01 -0.94 -0.97
C ILE A 87 10.68 0.40 -0.62
N VAL A 88 11.38 0.45 0.51
CA VAL A 88 12.04 1.68 0.97
C VAL A 88 13.10 2.13 -0.03
N GLY A 89 13.93 1.22 -0.55
CA GLY A 89 14.95 1.54 -1.55
C GLY A 89 14.36 2.11 -2.85
N LEU A 90 13.27 1.53 -3.35
CA LEU A 90 12.57 2.01 -4.53
C LEU A 90 11.90 3.37 -4.30
N LEU A 91 11.32 3.60 -3.11
CA LEU A 91 10.72 4.89 -2.74
C LEU A 91 11.78 5.99 -2.59
N ILE A 92 12.95 5.68 -2.02
CA ILE A 92 14.08 6.60 -1.94
C ILE A 92 14.58 6.94 -3.35
N TYR A 93 14.75 5.92 -4.21
CA TYR A 93 15.16 6.13 -5.60
C TYR A 93 14.17 6.99 -6.39
N SER A 94 12.88 6.79 -6.17
CA SER A 94 11.78 7.51 -6.82
C SER A 94 11.28 8.72 -6.02
N TRP A 95 12.03 9.21 -5.01
CA TRP A 95 11.56 10.22 -4.05
C TRP A 95 11.03 11.50 -4.70
N ARG A 96 11.64 11.96 -5.79
CA ARG A 96 11.16 13.16 -6.52
C ARG A 96 9.78 12.94 -7.12
N TYR A 97 9.53 11.75 -7.66
CA TYR A 97 8.23 11.35 -8.19
C TYR A 97 7.22 11.18 -7.07
N LEU A 98 7.59 10.51 -5.98
CA LEU A 98 6.76 10.38 -4.77
C LEU A 98 6.32 11.76 -4.26
N LYS A 99 7.26 12.71 -4.10
CA LYS A 99 6.95 14.06 -3.64
C LYS A 99 5.98 14.79 -4.58
N ALA A 100 6.11 14.60 -5.89
CA ALA A 100 5.21 15.20 -6.87
C ALA A 100 3.80 14.59 -6.77
N VAL A 101 3.68 13.27 -6.63
CA VAL A 101 2.38 12.58 -6.44
C VAL A 101 1.70 13.04 -5.14
N LEU A 102 2.45 13.14 -4.04
CA LEU A 102 1.91 13.55 -2.75
C LEU A 102 1.49 15.03 -2.71
N LYS A 103 2.10 15.89 -3.53
CA LYS A 103 1.76 17.31 -3.56
C LYS A 103 0.34 17.58 -4.07
N ASP A 104 -0.17 16.70 -4.92
CA ASP A 104 -1.50 16.83 -5.53
C ASP A 104 -2.63 16.29 -4.63
N VAL A 105 -2.31 15.75 -3.45
CA VAL A 105 -3.28 15.21 -2.50
C VAL A 105 -3.63 16.24 -1.42
N ASP A 106 -4.92 16.40 -1.12
CA ASP A 106 -5.38 17.31 -0.10
C ASP A 106 -4.87 16.94 1.30
N VAL A 107 -4.40 17.93 2.06
CA VAL A 107 -3.83 17.75 3.41
C VAL A 107 -4.81 17.08 4.37
N SER A 108 -6.11 17.35 4.23
CA SER A 108 -7.18 16.76 5.05
C SER A 108 -7.20 15.23 5.00
N LEU A 109 -6.82 14.63 3.87
CA LEU A 109 -6.83 13.18 3.74
C LEU A 109 -5.69 12.50 4.45
N TYR A 110 -4.52 13.15 4.53
CA TYR A 110 -3.45 12.66 5.39
C TYR A 110 -3.90 12.61 6.84
N VAL A 111 -4.59 13.66 7.30
CA VAL A 111 -5.16 13.68 8.66
C VAL A 111 -6.19 12.57 8.84
N ILE A 112 -7.11 12.38 7.89
CA ILE A 112 -8.12 11.32 7.96
C ILE A 112 -7.48 9.93 8.00
N VAL A 113 -6.53 9.63 7.11
CA VAL A 113 -5.85 8.31 7.06
C VAL A 113 -5.05 8.07 8.34
N VAL A 114 -4.36 9.08 8.88
CA VAL A 114 -3.65 8.94 10.17
C VAL A 114 -4.62 8.67 11.31
N LEU A 115 -5.76 9.37 11.38
CA LEU A 115 -6.77 9.11 12.40
C LEU A 115 -7.36 7.70 12.26
N LEU A 116 -7.66 7.26 11.04
CA LEU A 116 -8.14 5.90 10.78
C LEU A 116 -7.10 4.84 11.20
N ALA A 117 -5.82 5.05 10.91
CA ALA A 117 -4.75 4.13 11.32
C ALA A 117 -4.59 4.06 12.85
N ILE A 118 -4.75 5.19 13.55
CA ILE A 118 -4.77 5.21 15.02
C ILE A 118 -5.98 4.44 15.55
N ILE A 119 -7.17 4.67 14.98
CA ILE A 119 -8.40 3.96 15.38
C ILE A 119 -8.28 2.46 15.14
N GLN A 120 -7.73 2.07 13.99
CA GLN A 120 -7.43 0.67 13.65
C GLN A 120 -6.55 0.04 14.72
N TYR A 121 -5.41 0.66 15.04
CA TYR A 121 -4.48 0.17 16.05
C TYR A 121 -5.13 0.05 17.45
N MET A 122 -5.95 1.02 17.83
CA MET A 122 -6.69 1.00 19.10
C MET A 122 -7.77 -0.09 19.15
N GLY A 123 -8.36 -0.43 18.00
CA GLY A 123 -9.32 -1.53 17.82
C GLY A 123 -8.65 -2.89 17.98
N GLU A 124 -7.59 -3.13 17.20
CA GLU A 124 -6.80 -4.38 17.18
C GLU A 124 -6.25 -4.72 18.58
N ASN A 125 -5.74 -3.71 19.29
CA ASN A 125 -5.11 -3.90 20.60
C ASN A 125 -6.10 -3.78 21.78
N ALA A 126 -7.40 -3.68 21.51
CA ALA A 126 -8.47 -3.55 22.52
C ALA A 126 -8.20 -2.46 23.58
N ILE A 127 -7.56 -1.35 23.19
CA ILE A 127 -7.16 -0.27 24.11
C ILE A 127 -8.38 0.54 24.56
N VAL A 128 -9.28 0.84 23.61
CA VAL A 128 -10.50 1.64 23.85
C VAL A 128 -11.77 0.84 23.57
N PHE A 129 -11.68 -0.19 22.73
CA PHE A 129 -12.83 -0.98 22.31
C PHE A 129 -12.73 -2.40 22.90
N PRO A 130 -13.84 -2.97 23.39
CA PRO A 130 -13.88 -4.39 23.76
C PRO A 130 -13.52 -5.27 22.56
N TYR A 131 -12.81 -6.38 22.78
CA TYR A 131 -12.24 -7.23 21.72
C TYR A 131 -13.14 -7.49 20.50
N ALA A 132 -14.40 -7.90 20.71
CA ALA A 132 -15.34 -8.16 19.62
C ALA A 132 -15.73 -6.91 18.82
N ALA A 133 -15.84 -5.75 19.48
CA ALA A 133 -16.09 -4.48 18.80
C ALA A 133 -14.78 -3.90 18.21
N GLY A 134 -13.64 -4.19 18.83
CA GLY A 134 -12.31 -3.79 18.37
C GLY A 134 -11.97 -4.36 17.00
N GLY A 135 -12.18 -5.67 16.79
CA GLY A 135 -11.99 -6.31 15.49
C GLY A 135 -12.86 -5.70 14.39
N ILE A 136 -14.15 -5.46 14.67
CA ILE A 136 -15.05 -4.81 13.69
C ILE A 136 -14.55 -3.39 13.34
N ILE A 137 -14.08 -2.63 14.33
CA ILE A 137 -13.59 -1.26 14.13
C ILE A 137 -12.27 -1.25 13.34
N GLU A 138 -11.39 -2.20 13.62
CA GLU A 138 -10.15 -2.42 12.89
C GLU A 138 -10.43 -2.66 11.41
N GLU A 139 -11.27 -3.65 11.10
CA GLU A 139 -11.62 -4.04 9.73
C GLU A 139 -12.33 -2.89 8.97
N LEU A 140 -13.20 -2.14 9.65
CA LEU A 140 -13.89 -0.98 9.06
C LEU A 140 -12.92 0.17 8.77
N ALA A 141 -12.02 0.49 9.71
CA ALA A 141 -11.04 1.54 9.55
C ALA A 141 -10.08 1.20 8.40
N GLU A 142 -9.65 -0.06 8.34
CA GLU A 142 -8.80 -0.57 7.28
C GLU A 142 -9.49 -0.54 5.91
N THR A 143 -10.72 -1.06 5.82
CA THR A 143 -11.54 -1.01 4.61
C THR A 143 -11.71 0.43 4.11
N ALA A 144 -11.89 1.39 5.02
CA ALA A 144 -11.96 2.81 4.67
C ALA A 144 -10.63 3.34 4.12
N ILE A 145 -9.49 2.98 4.73
CA ILE A 145 -8.15 3.35 4.23
C ILE A 145 -7.94 2.83 2.81
N TYR A 146 -8.27 1.57 2.54
CA TYR A 146 -8.15 0.99 1.20
C TYR A 146 -9.13 1.59 0.20
N GLY A 147 -10.35 1.92 0.64
CA GLY A 147 -11.32 2.63 -0.17
C GLY A 147 -10.79 4.01 -0.60
N ILE A 148 -10.20 4.77 0.33
CA ILE A 148 -9.55 6.05 0.04
C ILE A 148 -8.40 5.84 -0.95
N ALA A 149 -7.52 4.87 -0.70
CA ALA A 149 -6.39 4.57 -1.57
C ALA A 149 -6.86 4.23 -3.00
N LEU A 150 -7.87 3.38 -3.14
CA LEU A 150 -8.44 3.00 -4.42
C LEU A 150 -9.04 4.19 -5.16
N LEU A 151 -9.82 5.02 -4.48
CA LEU A 151 -10.42 6.23 -5.07
C LEU A 151 -9.34 7.17 -5.62
N TYR A 152 -8.23 7.33 -4.89
CA TYR A 152 -7.10 8.14 -5.33
C TYR A 152 -6.39 7.52 -6.52
N LEU A 153 -6.07 6.22 -6.46
CA LEU A 153 -5.49 5.50 -7.58
C LEU A 153 -6.38 5.55 -8.82
N TRP A 154 -7.70 5.52 -8.67
CA TRP A 154 -8.64 5.57 -9.78
C TRP A 154 -8.74 6.95 -10.42
N LYS A 155 -8.75 8.01 -9.61
CA LYS A 155 -8.77 9.40 -10.10
C LYS A 155 -7.45 9.85 -10.69
N PHE A 156 -6.34 9.25 -10.27
CA PHE A 156 -5.01 9.60 -10.74
C PHE A 156 -4.86 9.37 -12.26
N LYS A 157 -4.44 10.39 -13.00
CA LYS A 157 -4.25 10.32 -14.46
C LYS A 157 -2.76 10.28 -14.80
N LEU A 158 -2.19 9.07 -14.82
CA LEU A 158 -0.76 8.84 -15.04
C LEU A 158 -0.19 9.60 -16.25
N VAL A 159 -0.80 9.46 -17.42
CA VAL A 159 -0.33 10.10 -18.66
C VAL A 159 -0.32 11.63 -18.55
N ALA A 160 -1.37 12.22 -17.96
CA ALA A 160 -1.45 13.67 -17.78
C ALA A 160 -0.40 14.17 -16.78
N PHE A 161 -0.16 13.42 -15.72
CA PHE A 161 0.83 13.72 -14.69
C PHE A 161 2.27 13.65 -15.23
N GLU A 162 2.60 12.58 -15.97
CA GLU A 162 3.93 12.42 -16.59
C GLU A 162 4.18 13.50 -17.65
N ASN A 163 3.20 13.80 -18.51
CA ASN A 163 3.33 14.86 -19.53
C ASN A 163 3.53 16.26 -18.93
N SER A 164 2.93 16.53 -17.77
CA SER A 164 3.10 17.80 -17.05
C SER A 164 4.44 17.88 -16.32
N SER A 165 4.95 16.75 -15.84
CA SER A 165 6.23 16.64 -15.14
C SER A 165 7.45 16.60 -16.09
N VAL A 166 7.25 16.15 -17.34
CA VAL A 166 8.31 16.01 -18.37
C VAL A 166 8.49 17.28 -19.20
N LYS A 167 7.57 18.24 -19.21
CA LYS A 167 7.78 19.52 -19.91
C LYS A 167 8.95 20.28 -19.27
N PRO A 168 10.11 20.38 -19.94
CA PRO A 168 11.12 21.32 -19.53
C PRO A 168 10.55 22.71 -19.81
N ASN A 169 10.91 23.62 -18.93
CA ASN A 169 10.69 25.05 -19.02
C ASN A 169 11.30 25.65 -20.31
N PHE A 170 10.71 25.39 -21.48
CA PHE A 170 11.19 25.92 -22.77
C PHE A 170 10.76 27.37 -23.03
N ASP A 171 9.91 27.94 -22.17
CA ASP A 171 9.42 29.32 -22.34
C ASP A 171 10.22 30.38 -21.58
N THR A 172 11.20 30.00 -20.74
CA THR A 172 12.00 30.98 -19.96
C THR A 172 13.31 31.41 -20.65
N GLN A 173 13.62 30.95 -21.87
CA GLN A 173 14.83 31.38 -22.61
C GLN A 173 14.58 32.20 -23.89
N ARG A 174 13.36 32.66 -24.15
CA ARG A 174 13.03 33.52 -25.32
C ARG A 174 12.71 34.98 -24.99
N LYS A 175 13.18 35.49 -23.86
CA LYS A 175 13.05 36.93 -23.50
C LYS A 175 14.35 37.49 -22.94
N SER A 176 15.44 37.37 -23.71
CA SER A 176 16.61 38.23 -23.56
C SER A 176 17.32 38.31 -24.91
N THR A 177 16.68 39.00 -25.84
CA THR A 177 17.33 39.55 -27.03
C THR A 177 17.20 41.05 -26.97
#